data_AF-A0A2P5LZV9-F1
#
_entry.id   AF-A0A2P5LZV9-F1
#
_cell.length_a   1.000
_cell.length_b   1.000
_cell.length_c   1.000
_cell.angle_alpha   90.00
_cell.angle_beta   90.00
_cell.angle_gamma   90.00
#
_symmetry.space_group_name_H-M   'P 1'
#
loop_
_entity.id
_entity.type
_entity.pdbx_description
1 polymer ?
#
loop_
_entity_poly.entity_id
_entity_poly.type
_entity_poly.pdbx_seq_one_letter_code
_entity_poly.pdbx_strand_id
1 'polypeptide(L)'
;MTLSCLRKARQATLCAVFAVLGSPLYAQPAPPRAAAADERGLTALELLGKRVFEDASLSRPAGVSCASCHDAATAFQGNNGSSVPAVARGSLPTSLGKRNTPSIMYASFAPPFEFIDDKDEETGKIEKIPAGGQFFDGRAHDLLAQVEGPMLDPLE
;
A
#
# COMPACT_ATOMS: atom_id res chain seq x y z
N MET A 1 34.62 76.21 6.56
CA MET A 1 34.07 75.10 7.36
C MET A 1 32.96 74.49 6.51
N THR A 2 33.07 73.28 5.98
CA THR A 2 32.70 72.06 6.72
C THR A 2 33.26 70.78 6.08
N LEU A 3 33.84 69.94 6.96
CA LEU A 3 33.86 68.48 7.01
C LEU A 3 34.27 67.67 5.75
N SER A 4 35.56 67.70 5.42
CA SER A 4 36.25 66.60 4.73
C SER A 4 37.41 66.13 5.62
N CYS A 5 37.13 65.39 6.71
CA CYS A 5 38.21 64.91 7.61
C CYS A 5 37.88 63.74 8.58
N LEU A 6 36.96 62.81 8.29
CA LEU A 6 36.86 61.55 9.05
C LEU A 6 36.88 60.35 8.08
N ARG A 7 38.05 59.92 7.62
CA ARG A 7 38.87 58.86 8.27
C ARG A 7 38.04 57.58 8.46
N LYS A 8 38.04 56.68 7.47
CA LYS A 8 38.99 55.55 7.41
C LYS A 8 39.27 54.95 8.80
N ALA A 9 38.28 54.33 9.45
CA ALA A 9 38.50 53.51 10.65
C ALA A 9 37.28 52.65 11.01
N ARG A 10 36.68 51.91 10.06
CA ARG A 10 35.55 51.00 10.37
C ARG A 10 35.51 49.71 9.53
N GLN A 11 36.64 49.29 8.94
CA GLN A 11 36.68 48.09 8.07
C GLN A 11 37.52 46.93 8.59
N ALA A 12 38.11 47.04 9.78
CA ALA A 12 38.68 45.87 10.45
C ALA A 12 37.70 45.43 11.53
N THR A 13 37.55 44.12 11.72
CA THR A 13 36.76 43.44 12.78
C THR A 13 35.33 43.05 12.41
N LEU A 14 35.12 42.27 11.35
CA LEU A 14 33.98 41.34 11.27
C LEU A 14 34.23 40.18 10.30
N CYS A 15 35.44 39.61 10.33
CA CYS A 15 35.75 38.32 9.70
C CYS A 15 36.34 37.39 10.77
N ALA A 16 35.53 36.93 11.73
CA ALA A 16 35.93 35.85 12.65
C ALA A 16 34.75 35.30 13.47
N VAL A 17 33.61 34.95 12.84
CA VAL A 17 32.61 34.06 13.47
C VAL A 17 32.04 33.13 12.40
N PHE A 18 32.91 32.31 11.82
CA PHE A 18 32.55 31.21 10.92
C PHE A 18 33.48 30.04 11.20
N ALA A 19 33.39 29.49 12.40
CA ALA A 19 33.99 28.21 12.74
C ALA A 19 33.38 27.71 14.04
N VAL A 20 33.16 26.40 14.11
CA VAL A 20 32.54 25.65 15.22
C VAL A 20 31.01 25.55 15.09
N LEU A 21 30.51 24.31 15.14
CA LEU A 21 29.13 23.83 14.96
C LEU A 21 28.75 23.32 13.56
N GLY A 22 29.73 22.85 12.78
CA GLY A 22 29.49 21.89 11.70
C GLY A 22 29.69 20.46 12.20
N SER A 23 28.92 19.99 13.18
CA SER A 23 28.86 18.55 13.46
C SER A 23 28.13 17.90 12.29
N PRO A 24 28.71 16.94 11.56
CA PRO A 24 27.92 16.11 10.66
C PRO A 24 26.87 15.44 11.53
N LEU A 25 25.60 15.82 11.34
CA LEU A 25 24.46 15.02 11.78
C LEU A 25 24.57 13.71 11.02
N TYR A 26 25.36 12.78 11.55
CA TYR A 26 25.21 11.38 11.25
C TYR A 26 23.79 11.05 11.69
N ALA A 27 22.89 10.90 10.70
CA ALA A 27 21.56 10.36 10.93
C ALA A 27 21.77 9.00 11.60
N GLN A 28 21.58 8.94 12.91
CA GLN A 28 21.63 7.67 13.61
C GLN A 28 20.49 6.82 13.03
N PRO A 29 20.76 5.55 12.66
CA PRO A 29 19.68 4.67 12.27
C PRO A 29 18.67 4.65 13.39
N ALA A 30 17.39 4.89 13.05
CA ALA A 30 16.32 4.83 14.02
C ALA A 30 16.40 3.47 14.75
N PRO A 31 16.23 3.46 16.09
CA PRO A 31 16.25 2.21 16.82
C PRO A 31 15.21 1.25 16.21
N PRO A 32 15.50 -0.07 16.15
CA PRO A 32 14.57 -1.02 15.59
C PRO A 32 13.23 -0.89 16.32
N ARG A 33 12.19 -0.52 15.56
CA ARG A 33 10.83 -0.48 16.08
C ARG A 33 10.50 -1.87 16.62
N ALA A 34 10.10 -1.94 17.87
CA ALA A 34 9.59 -3.18 18.45
C ALA A 34 8.47 -3.72 17.56
N ALA A 35 8.53 -5.00 17.21
CA ALA A 35 7.54 -5.64 16.35
C ALA A 35 6.14 -5.43 16.95
N ALA A 36 5.20 -5.01 16.11
CA ALA A 36 3.81 -4.88 16.52
C ALA A 36 3.26 -6.26 16.94
N ALA A 37 2.19 -6.28 17.73
CA ALA A 37 1.68 -7.52 18.31
C ALA A 37 1.28 -8.57 17.26
N ASP A 38 0.76 -8.08 16.13
CA ASP A 38 0.35 -8.79 14.92
C ASP A 38 1.52 -9.09 13.95
N GLU A 39 2.73 -8.62 14.23
CA GLU A 39 3.95 -8.97 13.50
C GLU A 39 4.74 -10.11 14.18
N ARG A 40 4.39 -10.47 15.42
CA ARG A 40 5.12 -11.51 16.17
C ARG A 40 4.92 -12.88 15.56
N GLY A 41 6.02 -13.57 15.28
CA GLY A 41 6.03 -14.92 14.72
C GLY A 41 5.94 -14.97 13.20
N LEU A 42 5.80 -13.83 12.52
CA LEU A 42 5.90 -13.78 11.07
C LEU A 42 7.33 -14.06 10.61
N THR A 43 7.46 -14.87 9.56
CA THR A 43 8.69 -14.98 8.78
C THR A 43 9.04 -13.64 8.13
N ALA A 44 10.27 -13.50 7.64
CA ALA A 44 10.69 -12.27 6.95
C ALA A 44 9.81 -11.96 5.72
N LEU A 45 9.36 -12.99 4.98
CA LEU A 45 8.51 -12.81 3.81
C LEU A 45 7.09 -12.40 4.19
N GLU A 46 6.50 -13.02 5.22
CA GLU A 46 5.16 -12.64 5.72
C GLU A 46 5.17 -11.22 6.30
N LEU A 47 6.22 -10.85 7.02
CA LEU A 47 6.39 -9.49 7.53
C LEU A 47 6.50 -8.47 6.39
N LEU A 48 7.24 -8.79 5.33
CA LEU A 48 7.30 -7.95 4.14
C LEU A 48 5.93 -7.83 3.47
N GLY A 49 5.22 -8.94 3.27
CA GLY A 49 3.89 -8.96 2.68
C GLY A 49 2.88 -8.13 3.46
N LYS A 50 2.85 -8.27 4.79
CA LYS A 50 2.01 -7.44 5.67
C LYS A 50 2.33 -5.95 5.54
N ARG A 51 3.63 -5.59 5.51
CA ARG A 51 4.03 -4.19 5.36
C ARG A 51 3.62 -3.61 4.02
N VAL A 52 3.75 -4.37 2.92
CA VAL A 52 3.23 -3.99 1.61
C VAL A 52 1.70 -3.82 1.66
N PHE A 53 0.99 -4.74 2.30
CA PHE A 53 -0.47 -4.70 2.44
C PHE A 53 -0.99 -3.44 3.16
N GLU A 54 -0.21 -2.92 4.11
CA GLU A 54 -0.56 -1.75 4.92
C GLU A 54 0.08 -0.44 4.40
N ASP A 55 0.91 -0.49 3.35
CA ASP A 55 1.64 0.67 2.85
C ASP A 55 0.76 1.59 2.00
N ALA A 56 0.33 2.70 2.59
CA ALA A 56 -0.49 3.71 1.92
C ALA A 56 0.29 4.56 0.90
N SER A 57 1.61 4.40 0.76
CA SER A 57 2.41 5.09 -0.26
C SER A 57 2.29 4.45 -1.65
N LEU A 58 1.65 3.27 -1.74
CA LEU A 58 1.47 2.53 -3.00
C LEU A 58 0.31 3.05 -3.87
N SER A 59 -0.55 3.92 -3.35
CA SER A 59 -1.63 4.55 -4.13
C SER A 59 -1.22 5.90 -4.74
N ARG A 60 -1.99 6.37 -5.72
CA ARG A 60 -1.84 7.72 -6.28
C ARG A 60 -3.19 8.47 -6.30
N PRO A 61 -3.35 9.54 -5.50
CA PRO A 61 -2.42 10.05 -4.50
C PRO A 61 -2.18 9.05 -3.36
N ALA A 62 -1.06 9.18 -2.64
CA ALA A 62 -0.78 8.36 -1.48
C ALA A 62 -1.86 8.56 -0.40
N GLY A 63 -2.27 7.49 0.27
CA GLY A 63 -3.31 7.51 1.30
C GLY A 63 -4.24 6.30 1.31
N VAL A 64 -4.12 5.38 0.34
CA VAL A 64 -4.88 4.13 0.28
C VAL A 64 -3.89 2.97 0.21
N SER A 65 -4.13 1.94 1.02
CA SER A 65 -3.41 0.66 1.01
C SER A 65 -4.39 -0.48 0.78
N CYS A 66 -3.90 -1.71 0.63
CA CYS A 66 -4.77 -2.89 0.54
C CYS A 66 -5.71 -2.97 1.75
N ALA A 67 -5.19 -2.67 2.95
CA ALA A 67 -5.94 -2.65 4.21
C ALA A 67 -7.07 -1.60 4.27
N SER A 68 -7.05 -0.58 3.40
CA SER A 68 -8.11 0.44 3.35
C SER A 68 -9.44 -0.14 2.82
N CYS A 69 -9.35 -1.10 1.91
CA CYS A 69 -10.51 -1.83 1.36
C CYS A 69 -10.69 -3.21 2.02
N HIS A 70 -9.61 -3.80 2.54
CA HIS A 70 -9.60 -5.11 3.19
C HIS A 70 -9.26 -4.99 4.69
N ASP A 71 -10.18 -4.43 5.48
CA ASP A 71 -9.98 -4.15 6.90
C ASP A 71 -10.01 -5.43 7.76
N ALA A 72 -8.92 -5.70 8.47
CA ALA A 72 -8.76 -6.86 9.35
C ALA A 72 -9.83 -6.94 10.46
N ALA A 73 -10.33 -5.79 10.95
CA ALA A 73 -11.36 -5.75 11.99
C ALA A 73 -12.72 -6.27 11.50
N THR A 74 -12.93 -6.28 10.18
CA THR A 74 -14.15 -6.73 9.50
C THR A 74 -13.84 -7.86 8.55
N ALA A 75 -13.03 -8.83 9.01
CA ALA A 75 -12.71 -10.04 8.26
C ALA A 75 -12.05 -9.75 6.89
N PHE A 76 -11.20 -8.73 6.82
CA PHE A 76 -10.54 -8.27 5.61
C PHE A 76 -11.51 -7.91 4.47
N GLN A 77 -12.64 -7.31 4.84
CA GLN A 77 -13.64 -6.72 3.94
C GLN A 77 -13.89 -5.28 4.36
N GLY A 78 -14.21 -4.39 3.42
CA GLY A 78 -14.45 -2.98 3.70
C GLY A 78 -14.75 -2.19 2.44
N ASN A 79 -15.08 -0.91 2.61
CA ASN A 79 -15.43 -0.01 1.51
C ASN A 79 -14.62 1.29 1.49
N ASN A 80 -13.55 1.40 2.29
CA ASN A 80 -12.70 2.59 2.39
C ASN A 80 -13.48 3.91 2.62
N GLY A 81 -14.56 3.85 3.41
CA GLY A 81 -15.40 5.03 3.70
C GLY A 81 -16.22 5.52 2.51
N SER A 82 -16.50 4.66 1.53
CA SER A 82 -17.40 4.96 0.43
C SER A 82 -18.79 5.37 0.92
N SER A 83 -19.37 6.39 0.28
CA SER A 83 -20.77 6.78 0.48
C SER A 83 -21.75 5.82 -0.21
N VAL A 84 -21.26 4.93 -1.07
CA VAL A 84 -22.03 3.86 -1.72
C VAL A 84 -21.63 2.54 -1.05
N PRO A 85 -22.44 1.98 -0.13
CA PRO A 85 -22.03 0.84 0.70
C PRO A 85 -21.58 -0.41 -0.08
N ALA A 86 -22.07 -0.59 -1.30
CA ALA A 86 -21.82 -1.76 -2.12
C ALA A 86 -20.45 -1.79 -2.83
N VAL A 87 -19.69 -0.69 -2.84
CA VAL A 87 -18.40 -0.58 -3.53
C VAL A 87 -17.40 0.22 -2.72
N ALA A 88 -16.11 -0.11 -2.80
CA ALA A 88 -15.08 0.67 -2.13
C ALA A 88 -14.81 2.00 -2.85
N ARG A 89 -14.38 2.99 -2.07
CA ARG A 89 -13.79 4.22 -2.61
C ARG A 89 -12.31 3.98 -2.88
N GLY A 90 -11.84 4.36 -4.06
CA GLY A 90 -10.41 4.32 -4.38
C GLY A 90 -9.61 5.48 -3.79
N SER A 91 -8.41 5.68 -4.33
CA SER A 91 -7.47 6.73 -3.96
C SER A 91 -7.96 8.17 -4.15
N LEU A 92 -8.91 8.41 -5.06
CA LEU A 92 -9.56 9.72 -5.25
C LEU A 92 -10.93 9.78 -4.55
N PRO A 93 -11.40 10.98 -4.12
CA PRO A 93 -12.74 11.12 -3.56
C PRO A 93 -13.87 10.70 -4.50
N THR A 94 -13.64 10.74 -5.82
CA THR A 94 -14.61 10.41 -6.87
C THR A 94 -14.42 9.01 -7.47
N SER A 95 -13.35 8.29 -7.11
CA SER A 95 -13.11 6.93 -7.62
C SER A 95 -13.91 5.94 -6.78
N LEU A 96 -14.78 5.18 -7.43
CA LEU A 96 -15.51 4.06 -6.84
C LEU A 96 -15.17 2.79 -7.61
N GLY A 97 -14.92 1.71 -6.87
CA GLY A 97 -14.71 0.39 -7.42
C GLY A 97 -15.92 -0.09 -8.23
N LYS A 98 -15.70 -1.09 -9.08
CA LYS A 98 -16.74 -1.63 -9.99
C LYS A 98 -17.59 -2.72 -9.35
N ARG A 99 -17.12 -3.31 -8.24
CA ARG A 99 -17.77 -4.41 -7.50
C ARG A 99 -17.53 -4.22 -6.00
N ASN A 100 -18.29 -4.94 -5.19
CA ASN A 100 -18.05 -5.03 -3.75
C ASN A 100 -16.66 -5.61 -3.47
N THR A 101 -16.02 -5.18 -2.39
CA THR A 101 -14.76 -5.78 -1.93
C THR A 101 -15.09 -7.12 -1.24
N PRO A 102 -14.56 -8.27 -1.69
CA PRO A 102 -14.76 -9.53 -0.99
C PRO A 102 -13.89 -9.57 0.28
N SER A 103 -14.24 -10.44 1.23
CA SER A 103 -13.27 -10.87 2.24
C SER A 103 -12.13 -11.63 1.54
N ILE A 104 -10.89 -11.37 1.95
CA ILE A 104 -9.72 -12.14 1.49
C ILE A 104 -9.30 -13.23 2.49
N MET A 105 -10.06 -13.42 3.58
CA MET A 105 -9.88 -14.63 4.38
C MET A 105 -10.12 -15.84 3.49
N TYR A 106 -9.25 -16.84 3.60
CA TYR A 106 -9.30 -18.07 2.80
C TYR A 106 -9.05 -17.90 1.28
N ALA A 107 -8.73 -16.71 0.78
CA ALA A 107 -8.47 -16.49 -0.66
C ALA A 107 -7.30 -17.34 -1.20
N SER A 108 -6.34 -17.68 -0.35
CA SER A 108 -5.22 -18.57 -0.69
C SER A 108 -5.61 -20.02 -0.97
N PHE A 109 -6.83 -20.44 -0.63
CA PHE A 109 -7.33 -21.78 -0.94
C PHE A 109 -7.98 -21.88 -2.32
N ALA A 110 -8.24 -20.75 -2.99
CA ALA A 110 -8.71 -20.80 -4.37
C ALA A 110 -7.57 -21.31 -5.27
N PRO A 111 -7.79 -22.38 -6.05
CA PRO A 111 -6.78 -22.88 -6.97
C PRO A 111 -6.57 -21.87 -8.12
N PRO A 112 -5.47 -21.99 -8.88
CA PRO A 112 -5.30 -21.19 -10.07
C PRO A 112 -6.44 -21.39 -11.07
N PHE A 113 -6.74 -20.37 -11.89
CA PHE A 113 -7.83 -20.46 -12.87
C PHE A 113 -7.55 -21.53 -13.94
N GLU A 114 -8.48 -22.44 -14.14
CA GLU A 114 -8.43 -23.48 -15.18
C GLU A 114 -9.83 -23.99 -15.58
N PHE A 115 -9.90 -24.79 -16.65
CA PHE A 115 -11.12 -25.55 -17.00
C PHE A 115 -10.97 -27.00 -16.53
N ILE A 116 -11.79 -27.41 -15.55
CA ILE A 116 -11.80 -28.76 -14.98
C ILE A 116 -12.88 -29.62 -15.62
N ASP A 117 -12.68 -30.95 -15.59
CA ASP A 117 -13.75 -31.89 -15.92
C ASP A 117 -14.74 -31.97 -14.77
N ASP A 118 -15.98 -31.60 -15.04
CA ASP A 118 -17.13 -31.84 -14.18
C ASP A 118 -17.90 -33.04 -14.70
N LYS A 119 -18.11 -34.03 -13.86
CA LYS A 119 -18.81 -35.26 -14.22
C LYS A 119 -20.18 -35.24 -13.54
N ASP A 120 -21.21 -35.19 -14.36
CA ASP A 120 -22.58 -35.39 -13.92
C ASP A 120 -22.73 -36.82 -13.37
N GLU A 121 -23.07 -36.94 -12.08
CA GLU A 121 -23.10 -38.23 -11.39
C GLU A 121 -24.25 -39.13 -11.85
N GLU A 122 -25.34 -38.57 -12.38
CA GLU A 122 -26.54 -39.30 -12.80
C GLU A 122 -26.40 -39.84 -14.23
N THR A 123 -25.93 -39.00 -15.15
CA THR A 123 -25.82 -39.29 -16.58
C THR A 123 -24.42 -39.79 -16.98
N GLY A 124 -23.41 -39.53 -16.15
CA GLY A 124 -22.00 -39.84 -16.43
C GLY A 124 -21.36 -38.94 -17.48
N LYS A 125 -22.06 -37.90 -17.95
CA LYS A 125 -21.55 -36.93 -18.94
C LYS A 125 -20.43 -36.10 -18.31
N ILE A 126 -19.37 -35.86 -19.08
CA ILE A 126 -18.27 -34.98 -18.67
C ILE A 126 -18.38 -33.67 -19.45
N GLU A 127 -18.34 -32.55 -18.73
CA GLU A 127 -18.29 -31.20 -19.28
C GLU A 127 -17.08 -30.45 -18.72
N LYS A 128 -16.52 -29.52 -19.51
CA LYS A 128 -15.46 -28.63 -19.03
C LYS A 128 -16.09 -27.40 -18.39
N ILE A 129 -15.85 -27.18 -17.10
CA ILE A 129 -16.31 -25.98 -16.37
C ILE A 129 -15.13 -25.11 -15.93
N PRO A 130 -15.26 -23.78 -15.91
CA PRO A 130 -14.23 -22.91 -15.34
C PRO A 130 -14.20 -23.04 -13.81
N ALA A 131 -13.02 -23.14 -13.22
CA ALA A 131 -12.82 -23.21 -11.78
C ALA A 131 -11.57 -22.42 -11.35
N GLY A 132 -11.56 -21.98 -10.09
CA GLY A 132 -10.43 -21.26 -9.51
C GLY A 132 -10.31 -19.81 -9.96
N GLY A 133 -9.09 -19.28 -9.85
CA GLY A 133 -8.77 -17.90 -10.13
C GLY A 133 -9.11 -16.95 -8.99
N GLN A 134 -8.79 -15.68 -9.21
CA GLN A 134 -9.07 -14.58 -8.31
C GLN A 134 -10.01 -13.55 -8.96
N PHE A 135 -10.59 -12.70 -8.13
CA PHE A 135 -11.73 -11.84 -8.43
C PHE A 135 -13.04 -12.60 -8.71
N PHE A 136 -14.16 -11.87 -8.65
CA PHE A 136 -15.51 -12.41 -8.91
C PHE A 136 -15.71 -13.02 -10.31
N ASP A 137 -14.87 -12.65 -11.28
CA ASP A 137 -14.93 -13.13 -12.66
C ASP A 137 -13.75 -14.03 -13.04
N GLY A 138 -12.91 -14.44 -12.06
CA GLY A 138 -11.79 -15.34 -12.30
C GLY A 138 -10.70 -14.79 -13.22
N ARG A 139 -10.68 -13.47 -13.49
CA ARG A 139 -9.80 -12.88 -14.52
C ARG A 139 -8.31 -12.91 -14.18
N ALA A 140 -7.96 -13.13 -12.91
CA ALA A 140 -6.58 -13.31 -12.49
C ALA A 140 -6.33 -14.79 -12.20
N HIS A 141 -5.23 -15.32 -12.75
CA HIS A 141 -4.92 -16.75 -12.65
C HIS A 141 -4.70 -17.17 -11.19
N ASP A 142 -3.98 -16.39 -10.40
CA ASP A 142 -3.66 -16.67 -8.99
C ASP A 142 -3.55 -15.36 -8.18
N LEU A 143 -3.15 -15.46 -6.92
CA LEU A 143 -2.96 -14.29 -6.04
C LEU A 143 -1.87 -13.33 -6.53
N LEU A 144 -0.83 -13.83 -7.20
CA LEU A 144 0.24 -12.97 -7.70
C LEU A 144 -0.25 -12.11 -8.87
N ALA A 145 -0.97 -12.73 -9.82
CA ALA A 145 -1.61 -12.02 -10.92
C ALA A 145 -2.71 -11.05 -10.42
N GLN A 146 -3.38 -11.37 -9.31
CA GLN A 146 -4.44 -10.53 -8.75
C GLN A 146 -3.93 -9.15 -8.31
N VAL A 147 -2.71 -9.06 -7.78
CA VAL A 147 -2.12 -7.80 -7.25
C VAL A 147 -2.01 -6.72 -8.32
N GLU A 148 -1.83 -7.09 -9.60
CA GLU A 148 -1.75 -6.12 -10.69
C GLU A 148 -3.01 -5.26 -10.84
N GLY A 149 -4.18 -5.80 -10.48
CA GLY A 149 -5.46 -5.08 -10.56
C GLY A 149 -5.48 -3.79 -9.75
N PRO A 150 -5.48 -3.86 -8.40
CA PRO A 150 -5.55 -2.67 -7.55
C PRO A 150 -4.34 -1.75 -7.67
N MET A 151 -3.17 -2.27 -8.04
CA MET A 151 -1.98 -1.44 -8.20
C MET A 151 -2.05 -0.53 -9.44
N LEU A 152 -2.87 -0.87 -10.44
CA LEU A 152 -2.91 -0.18 -11.74
C LEU A 152 -4.32 0.32 -12.15
N ASP A 153 -5.39 -0.04 -11.45
CA ASP A 153 -6.75 0.45 -11.75
C ASP A 153 -6.92 1.90 -11.25
N PRO A 154 -7.26 2.87 -12.11
CA PRO A 154 -7.48 4.26 -11.71
C PRO A 154 -8.70 4.48 -10.80
N LEU A 155 -9.53 3.46 -10.58
CA LEU A 155 -10.69 3.51 -9.69
C LEU A 155 -10.41 2.99 -8.26
N GLU A 156 -9.22 2.43 -8.03
CA GLU A 156 -8.79 1.88 -6.74
C GLU A 156 -7.69 2.75 -6.11
#